data_AF-A0A3B0PV92-F1
#
_entry.id   AF-A0A3B0PV92-F1
#
_cell.length_a   1.000
_cell.length_b   1.000
_cell.length_c   1.000
_cell.angle_alpha   90.00
_cell.angle_beta   90.00
_cell.angle_gamma   90.00
#
_symmetry.space_group_name_H-M   'P 1'
#
loop_
_entity.id
_entity.type
_entity.pdbx_description
1 polymer ?
#
loop_
_entity_poly.entity_id
_entity_poly.type
_entity_poly.pdbx_seq_one_letter_code
_entity_poly.pdbx_strand_id
1 'polypeptide(L)' 'MNNVTEISKRPNYIDDRSEMYHYELDTLMGKIDDKKCLVTLLERKTRESYATITKRGSKYIYQALKKYGW' A
#
# COMPACT_ATOMS: atom_id res chain seq x y z
N MET A 1 -2.39 -18.72 4.59
CA MET A 1 -2.15 -17.29 4.89
C MET A 1 -2.02 -17.17 6.40
N ASN A 2 -0.82 -17.36 6.95
CA ASN A 2 -0.66 -17.59 8.40
C ASN A 2 0.16 -16.52 9.15
N ASN A 3 0.50 -15.38 8.55
CA ASN A 3 1.39 -14.38 9.17
C ASN A 3 0.78 -12.98 9.21
N VAL A 4 -0.51 -12.85 9.56
CA VAL A 4 -1.10 -11.53 9.84
C VAL A 4 -1.23 -11.37 11.35
N THR A 5 -0.37 -10.55 11.93
CA THR A 5 -0.42 -10.18 13.35
C THR A 5 -1.39 -9.02 13.54
N GLU A 6 -2.34 -9.20 14.47
CA GLU A 6 -3.25 -8.16 14.95
C GLU A 6 -2.46 -6.90 15.33
N ILE A 7 -2.99 -5.70 15.04
CA ILE A 7 -2.28 -4.43 15.26
C ILE A 7 -1.83 -4.31 16.72
N SER A 8 -2.70 -4.65 17.68
CA SER A 8 -2.43 -4.65 19.12
C SER A 8 -1.33 -5.61 19.58
N LYS A 9 -0.98 -6.60 18.75
CA LYS A 9 0.02 -7.64 19.03
C LYS A 9 1.32 -7.41 18.27
N ARG A 10 1.42 -6.35 17.48
CA ARG A 10 2.67 -6.00 16.78
C ARG A 10 3.67 -5.46 17.78
N PRO A 11 4.97 -5.73 17.60
CA PRO A 11 6.00 -5.05 18.37
C PRO A 11 5.91 -3.53 18.23
N ASN A 12 6.13 -2.79 19.31
CA ASN A 12 6.01 -1.33 19.34
C ASN A 12 6.90 -0.62 18.29
N TYR A 13 8.06 -1.20 17.95
CA TYR A 13 8.97 -0.59 16.96
C TYR A 13 8.35 -0.48 15.55
N ILE A 14 7.29 -1.24 15.25
CA ILE A 14 6.57 -1.16 13.99
C ILE A 14 5.87 0.20 13.84
N ASP A 15 5.44 0.81 14.95
CA ASP A 15 4.74 2.10 14.92
C ASP A 15 5.67 3.26 14.55
N ASP A 16 6.97 3.14 14.84
CA ASP A 16 7.98 4.14 14.48
C ASP A 16 8.25 4.15 12.97
N ARG A 17 7.92 3.05 12.28
CA ARG A 17 8.04 2.89 10.81
C ARG A 17 9.41 3.34 10.28
N SER A 18 10.46 3.09 11.08
CA SER A 18 11.83 3.56 10.86
C SER A 18 12.75 2.51 10.22
N GLU A 19 12.27 1.28 10.11
CA GLU A 19 12.96 0.16 9.47
C GLU A 19 12.55 -0.03 8.00
N MET A 20 13.38 -0.77 7.26
CA MET A 20 13.11 -1.14 5.87
C MET A 20 11.94 -2.14 5.82
N TYR A 21 11.21 -2.14 4.70
CA TYR A 21 10.01 -2.96 4.46
C TYR A 21 8.74 -2.49 5.16
N HIS A 22 8.74 -1.24 5.64
CA HIS A 22 7.52 -0.58 6.10
C HIS A 22 6.94 0.26 4.97
N TYR A 23 5.87 -0.25 4.36
CA TYR A 23 5.22 0.40 3.23
C TYR A 23 3.97 1.15 3.65
N GLU A 24 3.76 2.31 3.03
CA GLU A 24 2.51 3.06 3.07
C GLU A 24 1.82 2.96 1.72
N LEU A 25 0.54 2.60 1.71
CA LEU A 25 -0.28 2.53 0.52
C LEU A 25 -1.42 3.54 0.64
N ASP A 26 -1.60 4.34 -0.39
CA ASP A 26 -2.73 5.26 -0.49
C ASP A 26 -3.40 5.16 -1.86
N THR A 27 -4.64 5.65 -1.94
CA THR A 27 -5.42 5.76 -3.17
C THR A 27 -5.96 7.17 -3.33
N LEU A 28 -5.53 7.85 -4.38
CA LEU A 28 -6.02 9.17 -4.74
C LEU A 28 -7.10 9.04 -5.83
N MET A 29 -8.25 9.66 -5.57
CA MET A 29 -9.35 9.80 -6.52
C MET A 29 -9.26 11.17 -7.18
N GLY A 30 -9.40 11.24 -8.51
CA GLY A 30 -9.45 12.52 -9.23
C GLY A 30 -10.78 13.23 -8.97
N LYS A 31 -11.88 12.61 -9.42
CA LYS A 31 -13.25 13.02 -9.10
C LYS A 31 -13.93 12.00 -8.18
N ILE A 32 -14.98 12.43 -7.49
CA ILE A 32 -15.70 11.57 -6.54
C ILE A 32 -16.37 10.35 -7.22
N ASP A 33 -16.76 10.50 -8.49
CA ASP A 33 -17.41 9.49 -9.32
C ASP A 33 -16.43 8.67 -10.18
N ASP A 34 -15.12 8.95 -10.08
CA ASP A 34 -14.14 8.21 -10.85
C ASP A 34 -14.14 6.72 -10.48
N LYS A 35 -14.11 5.88 -11.52
CA LYS A 35 -13.99 4.42 -11.37
C LYS A 35 -12.53 3.97 -11.24
N LYS A 36 -11.59 4.89 -11.36
CA LYS A 36 -10.15 4.67 -11.30
C LYS A 36 -9.54 5.46 -10.15
N CYS A 37 -8.46 4.94 -9.59
CA CYS A 37 -7.66 5.60 -8.57
C CYS A 37 -6.17 5.53 -8.95
N LEU A 38 -5.43 6.56 -8.56
CA LEU A 38 -3.97 6.50 -8.48
C LEU A 38 -3.63 5.77 -7.17
N VAL A 39 -2.99 4.61 -7.27
CA VAL A 39 -2.43 3.88 -6.15
C VAL A 39 -0.99 4.33 -5.98
N THR A 40 -0.62 4.74 -4.77
CA THR A 40 0.77 5.01 -4.39
C THR A 40 1.22 3.95 -3.39
N LEU A 41 2.46 3.53 -3.51
CA LEU A 41 3.14 2.65 -2.57
C LEU A 41 4.50 3.27 -2.25
N LEU A 42 4.74 3.57 -0.98
CA LEU A 42 5.94 4.26 -0.50
C LEU A 42 6.66 3.39 0.52
N GLU A 43 7.94 3.09 0.28
CA GLU A 43 8.83 2.55 1.31
C GLU A 43 9.26 3.71 2.23
N ARG A 44 8.95 3.62 3.52
CA ARG A 44 9.04 4.77 4.42
C ARG A 44 10.47 5.15 4.81
N LYS A 45 11.42 4.20 4.79
CA LYS A 45 12.82 4.44 5.14
C LYS A 45 13.61 5.02 3.97
N THR A 46 13.51 4.42 2.79
CA THR A 46 14.24 4.85 1.58
C THR A 46 13.54 5.98 0.84
N ARG A 47 12.23 6.16 1.08
CA ARG A 47 11.34 7.07 0.33
C ARG A 47 11.19 6.72 -1.15
N GLU A 48 11.62 5.53 -1.55
CA GLU A 48 11.32 5.00 -2.88
C GLU A 48 9.82 4.78 -3.01
N SER A 49 9.27 5.20 -4.15
CA SER A 49 7.84 5.16 -4.39
C SER A 49 7.51 4.53 -5.73
N TYR A 50 6.36 3.87 -5.74
CA TYR A 50 5.74 3.31 -6.92
C TYR A 50 4.33 3.91 -7.05
N ALA A 51 3.93 4.22 -8.27
CA ALA A 51 2.62 4.79 -8.56
C ALA A 51 2.00 4.14 -9.80
N THR A 52 0.71 3.82 -9.73
CA THR A 52 -0.04 3.23 -10.85
C THR A 52 -1.50 3.60 -10.83
N ILE A 53 -2.14 3.59 -12.00
CA ILE A 53 -3.57 3.86 -12.12
C ILE A 53 -4.30 2.54 -12.36
N THR A 54 -5.27 2.24 -11.50
CA THR A 54 -6.10 1.03 -11.62
C THR A 54 -7.56 1.35 -11.34
N LYS A 55 -8.45 0.38 -11.57
CA LYS A 55 -9.86 0.48 -11.15
C LYS A 55 -9.94 0.52 -9.63
N ARG A 56 -10.88 1.29 -9.09
CA ARG A 56 -11.14 1.32 -7.66
C ARG A 56 -11.61 -0.06 -7.18
N GLY A 57 -11.02 -0.55 -6.11
CA GLY A 57 -11.41 -1.79 -5.45
C GLY A 57 -10.22 -2.70 -5.17
N SER A 58 -10.24 -3.33 -4.00
CA SER A 58 -9.15 -4.18 -3.48
C SER A 58 -8.67 -5.23 -4.48
N LYS A 59 -9.58 -5.88 -5.21
CA LYS A 59 -9.25 -6.86 -6.26
C LYS A 59 -8.36 -6.25 -7.36
N TYR A 60 -8.70 -5.08 -7.86
CA TYR A 60 -7.98 -4.45 -8.98
C TYR A 60 -6.68 -3.81 -8.52
N ILE A 61 -6.62 -3.32 -7.27
CA ILE A 61 -5.40 -2.84 -6.64
C ILE A 61 -4.42 -4.00 -6.44
N TYR A 62 -4.89 -5.13 -5.88
CA TYR A 62 -4.07 -6.34 -5.73
C TYR A 62 -3.51 -6.82 -7.08
N GLN A 63 -4.34 -6.88 -8.12
CA GLN A 63 -3.86 -7.26 -9.47
C GLN A 63 -2.84 -6.28 -10.04
N ALA A 64 -3.02 -4.97 -9.79
CA ALA A 64 -2.08 -3.96 -10.22
C ALA A 64 -0.74 -4.12 -9.51
N LEU A 65 -0.72 -4.25 -8.19
CA LEU A 65 0.49 -4.45 -7.38
C LEU A 65 1.22 -5.75 -7.75
N LYS A 66 0.49 -6.85 -7.89
CA LYS A 66 1.03 -8.16 -8.27
C LYS A 66 1.79 -8.16 -9.58
N LYS A 67 1.36 -7.34 -10.55
CA LYS A 67 2.05 -7.18 -11.84
C LYS A 67 3.50 -6.67 -11.67
N TYR A 68 3.79 -5.96 -10.59
CA TYR A 68 5.09 -5.33 -10.32
C TYR A 68 5.86 -6.01 -9.18
N GLY A 69 5.46 -7.23 -8.78
CA GLY A 69 6.20 -8.04 -7.81
C GLY A 69 5.81 -7.83 -6.35
N TRP A 70 4.64 -7.23 -6.09
CA TRP A 70 4.10 -6.98 -4.75
C TRP A 70 2.94 -7.92 -4.39
#